data_AF-A0A3D9YZD4-F1
#
_entry.id   AF-A0A3D9YZD4-F1
#
_cell.length_a   1.000
_cell.length_b   1.000
_cell.length_c   1.000
_cell.angle_alpha   90.00
_cell.angle_beta   90.00
_cell.angle_gamma   90.00
#
_symmetry.space_group_name_H-M   'P 1'
#
loop_
_entity.id
_entity.type
_entity.pdbx_description
1 polymer ?
#
loop_
_entity_poly.entity_id
_entity_poly.type
_entity_poly.pdbx_seq_one_letter_code
_entity_poly.pdbx_strand_id
1 'polypeptide(L)'
;MPTVTESALAVIRNRTITIYASGSTAGEDHALLESRKKIFATLLNRLAELHINRPPPESFYIGEPYIEDEHKVACIISANFVFPAYIEPVDFWLYGARVMAVQHGHILHVQIHKRISQQLWDDVRLQIPFKEKFLIGYLASYMPAINRRLIDNRHYEGHLLSRTFAMFEAVRVSVSVQGRHLPLSWPISFLPFPPSAALANNVRATYVYEFVDSINAYFTSDFDDCIRRLVTSAENLFEVRGWKTRTSPKTLFRKILRLLGFKSKTSNSFRRILTEYVNDGSLAGEVVTENMEFIYTIRNKIVHAGFRMSTTSGQFCDKAIATLKYMIARHCQDMIISRYVDTLYMQFRMQCSELGEMYNLGVIEKRRKDDGNSETPVIDSAAAFNSFMFQALRFTELDKLSI
;
A
#
# COMPACT_ATOMS: atom_id res chain seq x y z
N MET A 1 14.44 24.53 50.81
CA MET A 1 14.60 23.12 51.20
C MET A 1 14.88 22.33 49.92
N PRO A 2 16.09 21.79 49.72
CA PRO A 2 16.38 20.97 48.55
C PRO A 2 15.71 19.61 48.70
N THR A 3 15.05 19.16 47.63
CA THR A 3 14.34 17.88 47.55
C THR A 3 15.34 16.73 47.50
N VAL A 4 14.97 15.62 48.13
CA VAL A 4 15.78 14.43 48.48
C VAL A 4 16.38 13.68 47.27
N THR A 5 16.16 14.15 46.04
CA THR A 5 16.63 13.51 44.79
C THR A 5 18.01 13.98 44.31
N GLU A 6 18.45 15.21 44.61
CA GLU A 6 19.77 15.70 44.17
C GLU A 6 20.92 15.16 45.03
N SER A 7 20.69 14.91 46.33
CA SER A 7 21.69 14.35 47.24
C SER A 7 21.99 12.88 46.94
N ALA A 8 21.01 12.11 46.48
CA ALA A 8 21.20 10.71 46.08
C ALA A 8 22.01 10.59 44.77
N LEU A 9 21.79 11.48 43.80
CA LEU A 9 22.54 11.51 42.55
C LEU A 9 23.99 12.00 42.74
N ALA A 10 24.23 12.94 43.65
CA ALA A 10 25.58 13.40 44.00
C ALA A 10 26.43 12.31 44.67
N VAL A 11 25.83 11.46 45.51
CA VAL A 11 26.52 10.34 46.18
C VAL A 11 26.89 9.23 45.18
N ILE A 12 26.05 8.96 44.18
CA ILE A 12 26.35 8.00 43.10
C ILE A 12 27.44 8.55 42.18
N ARG A 13 27.40 9.85 41.85
CA ARG A 13 28.40 10.51 40.99
C ARG A 13 29.80 10.54 41.64
N ASN A 14 29.89 10.78 42.94
CA ASN A 14 31.17 10.79 43.67
C ASN A 14 31.76 9.40 43.93
N ARG A 15 30.94 8.36 44.10
CA ARG A 15 31.44 6.97 44.22
C ARG A 15 31.94 6.40 42.90
N THR A 16 31.43 6.86 41.77
CA THR A 16 31.84 6.36 40.45
C THR A 16 33.18 6.96 39.97
N ILE A 17 33.53 8.16 40.44
CA ILE A 17 34.77 8.84 40.05
C ILE A 17 35.99 8.35 40.86
N THR A 18 35.78 7.78 42.06
CA THR A 18 36.88 7.35 42.94
C THR A 18 37.45 5.96 42.57
N ILE A 19 36.89 5.27 41.57
CA ILE A 19 37.38 3.95 41.07
C ILE A 19 38.17 4.13 39.75
N TYR A 20 38.74 5.31 39.51
CA TYR A 20 39.66 5.56 38.40
C TYR A 20 41.05 5.95 38.93
N ALA A 21 41.67 5.07 39.72
CA ALA A 21 43.08 5.18 40.07
C ALA A 21 43.64 3.83 40.54
N SER A 22 43.60 2.80 39.71
CA SER A 22 44.53 1.65 39.78
C SER A 22 44.38 0.81 38.52
N GLY A 23 45.51 0.36 37.99
CA GLY A 23 45.63 -0.20 36.64
C GLY A 23 44.74 -1.41 36.39
N SER A 24 43.92 -1.31 35.34
CA SER A 24 43.07 -2.40 34.84
C SER A 24 43.90 -3.36 33.98
N THR A 25 43.78 -4.65 34.26
CA THR A 25 44.24 -5.73 33.39
C THR A 25 43.08 -6.18 32.49
N ALA A 26 43.38 -6.65 31.27
CA ALA A 26 42.40 -6.92 30.21
C ALA A 26 41.18 -7.82 30.59
N GLY A 27 41.24 -8.57 31.69
CA GLY A 27 40.12 -9.34 32.22
C GLY A 27 39.07 -8.50 32.97
N GLU A 28 39.46 -7.42 33.64
CA GLU A 28 38.56 -6.54 34.39
C GLU A 28 37.71 -5.67 33.44
N ASP A 29 38.30 -5.24 32.32
CA ASP A 29 37.60 -4.49 31.27
C ASP A 29 36.48 -5.33 30.63
N HIS A 30 36.69 -6.64 30.46
CA HIS A 30 35.68 -7.52 29.88
C HIS A 30 34.52 -7.79 30.84
N ALA A 31 34.80 -7.94 32.14
CA ALA A 31 33.78 -8.06 33.18
C ALA A 31 32.98 -6.77 33.34
N LEU A 32 33.63 -5.61 33.23
CA LEU A 32 32.99 -4.30 33.24
C LEU A 32 32.07 -4.11 32.02
N LEU A 33 32.50 -4.55 30.84
CA LEU A 33 31.71 -4.47 29.61
C LEU A 33 30.45 -5.33 29.68
N GLU A 34 30.57 -6.58 30.17
CA GLU A 34 29.43 -7.48 30.37
C GLU A 34 28.47 -6.94 31.44
N SER A 35 29.00 -6.37 32.53
CA SER A 35 28.18 -5.72 33.55
C SER A 35 27.39 -4.53 33.00
N ARG A 36 28.01 -3.71 32.14
CA ARG A 36 27.35 -2.59 31.45
C ARG A 36 26.25 -3.06 30.50
N LYS A 37 26.50 -4.12 29.69
CA LYS A 37 25.48 -4.72 28.83
C LYS A 37 24.30 -5.24 29.63
N LYS A 38 24.56 -5.92 30.75
CA LYS A 38 23.51 -6.48 31.63
C LYS A 38 22.67 -5.39 32.29
N ILE A 39 23.30 -4.31 32.76
CA ILE A 39 22.59 -3.14 33.30
C ILE A 39 21.73 -2.48 32.22
N PHE A 40 22.26 -2.30 31.01
CA PHE A 40 21.53 -1.69 29.90
C PHE A 40 20.34 -2.55 29.45
N ALA A 41 20.52 -3.87 29.34
CA ALA A 41 19.44 -4.80 29.04
C ALA A 41 18.36 -4.82 30.15
N THR A 42 18.77 -4.75 31.41
CA THR A 42 17.83 -4.71 32.54
C THR A 42 17.02 -3.40 32.55
N LEU A 43 17.67 -2.26 32.24
CA LEU A 43 17.00 -0.97 32.09
C LEU A 43 16.01 -0.96 30.92
N LEU A 44 16.40 -1.52 29.77
CA LEU A 44 15.51 -1.68 28.61
C LEU A 44 14.30 -2.55 28.94
N ASN A 45 14.50 -3.68 29.61
CA ASN A 45 13.41 -4.56 30.03
C ASN A 45 12.47 -3.87 31.03
N ARG A 46 13.02 -3.11 31.98
CA ARG A 46 12.21 -2.33 32.94
C ARG A 46 11.44 -1.21 32.27
N LEU A 47 12.04 -0.52 31.30
CA LEU A 47 11.36 0.51 30.51
C LEU A 47 10.25 -0.09 29.64
N ALA A 48 10.48 -1.29 29.07
CA ALA A 48 9.45 -2.04 28.36
C ALA A 48 8.31 -2.46 29.29
N GLU A 49 8.60 -3.00 30.48
CA GLU A 49 7.60 -3.37 31.49
C GLU A 49 6.80 -2.16 32.01
N LEU A 50 7.46 -1.02 32.20
CA LEU A 50 6.81 0.24 32.60
C LEU A 50 5.92 0.82 31.48
N HIS A 51 6.24 0.55 30.22
CA HIS A 51 5.37 0.89 29.09
C HIS A 51 4.20 -0.08 28.94
N ILE A 52 4.37 -1.36 29.26
CA ILE A 52 3.33 -2.40 29.18
C ILE A 52 2.27 -2.25 30.29
N ASN A 53 2.66 -1.77 31.48
CA ASN A 53 1.76 -1.65 32.64
C ASN A 53 1.02 -0.29 32.76
N ARG A 54 1.09 0.58 31.75
CA ARG A 54 0.22 1.77 31.73
C ARG A 54 -1.21 1.33 31.39
N PRO A 55 -2.24 1.89 32.04
CA PRO A 55 -3.61 1.68 31.58
C PRO A 55 -3.66 2.09 30.10
N PRO A 56 -4.31 1.29 29.23
CA PRO A 56 -4.43 1.65 27.82
C PRO A 56 -5.07 3.04 27.73
N PRO A 57 -4.54 3.95 26.90
CA PRO A 57 -5.14 5.26 26.71
C PRO A 57 -6.61 5.12 26.31
N GLU A 58 -7.47 6.07 26.70
CA GLU A 58 -8.89 6.09 26.29
C GLU A 58 -9.06 6.03 24.76
N SER A 59 -8.08 6.54 24.03
CA SER A 59 -7.92 6.34 22.59
C SER A 59 -6.44 6.29 22.25
N PHE A 60 -6.02 5.30 21.46
CA PHE A 60 -4.66 5.20 20.93
C PHE A 60 -4.73 4.91 19.44
N TYR A 61 -3.94 5.60 18.63
CA TYR A 61 -3.85 5.34 17.19
C TYR A 61 -2.42 5.09 16.74
N ILE A 62 -2.29 4.37 15.62
CA ILE A 62 -1.00 3.97 15.08
C ILE A 62 -0.19 5.22 14.73
N GLY A 63 1.00 5.35 15.34
CA GLY A 63 1.93 6.44 15.07
C GLY A 63 1.71 7.72 15.89
N GLU A 64 0.72 7.75 16.78
CA GLU A 64 0.44 8.86 17.72
C GLU A 64 1.69 9.46 18.39
N PRO A 65 2.59 8.68 19.05
CA PRO A 65 3.76 9.26 19.72
C PRO A 65 4.70 10.01 18.76
N TYR A 66 4.73 9.64 17.47
CA TYR A 66 5.59 10.27 16.47
C TYR A 66 4.94 11.48 15.80
N ILE A 67 3.61 11.50 15.73
CA ILE A 67 2.86 12.64 15.21
C ILE A 67 2.93 13.78 16.21
N GLU A 68 2.66 13.48 17.48
CA GLU A 68 2.55 14.47 18.57
C GLU A 68 3.91 14.93 19.12
N ASP A 69 5.01 14.26 18.77
CA ASP A 69 6.36 14.69 19.14
C ASP A 69 6.69 16.08 18.57
N GLU A 70 6.82 17.10 19.42
CA GLU A 70 7.17 18.46 19.03
C GLU A 70 8.58 18.57 18.44
N HIS A 71 9.49 17.66 18.82
CA HIS A 71 10.87 17.69 18.39
C HIS A 71 11.03 16.95 17.07
N LYS A 72 11.27 17.69 15.99
CA LYS A 72 11.49 17.11 14.66
C LYS A 72 12.94 17.27 14.19
N VAL A 73 13.51 16.22 13.61
CA VAL A 73 14.85 16.21 13.00
C VAL A 73 14.80 16.11 11.49
N ALA A 74 15.71 16.82 10.82
CA ALA A 74 15.89 16.69 9.38
C ALA A 74 16.52 15.32 9.05
N CYS A 75 15.92 14.66 8.07
CA CYS A 75 16.19 13.28 7.71
C CYS A 75 16.14 13.11 6.19
N ILE A 76 17.00 12.24 5.66
CA ILE A 76 16.98 11.79 4.26
C ILE A 76 16.68 10.29 4.26
N ILE A 77 15.52 9.91 3.73
CA ILE A 77 15.14 8.50 3.54
C ILE A 77 15.47 8.14 2.09
N SER A 78 16.23 7.06 1.89
CA SER A 78 16.82 6.69 0.61
C SER A 78 16.42 5.29 0.19
N ALA A 79 16.07 5.10 -1.08
CA ALA A 79 15.82 3.79 -1.68
C ALA A 79 16.53 3.66 -3.03
N ASN A 80 17.10 2.48 -3.30
CA ASN A 80 17.85 2.20 -4.53
C ASN A 80 17.17 1.11 -5.36
N PHE A 81 17.03 1.36 -6.66
CA PHE A 81 16.44 0.43 -7.63
C PHE A 81 17.40 0.19 -8.78
N VAL A 82 17.48 -1.05 -9.29
CA VAL A 82 18.24 -1.35 -10.50
C VAL A 82 17.46 -0.83 -11.71
N PHE A 83 18.01 0.19 -12.37
CA PHE A 83 17.37 0.92 -13.45
C PHE A 83 18.32 1.09 -14.64
N PRO A 84 18.12 0.32 -15.73
CA PRO A 84 19.00 0.32 -16.89
C PRO A 84 18.72 1.45 -17.89
N ALA A 85 17.57 2.14 -17.77
CA ALA A 85 17.19 3.22 -18.68
C ALA A 85 17.78 4.57 -18.24
N TYR A 86 17.71 5.57 -19.10
CA TYR A 86 17.99 6.96 -18.73
C TYR A 86 16.74 7.61 -18.14
N ILE A 87 16.92 8.46 -17.14
CA ILE A 87 15.91 9.39 -16.66
C ILE A 87 16.58 10.71 -16.25
N GLU A 88 15.97 11.84 -16.63
CA GLU A 88 16.35 13.13 -16.07
C GLU A 88 16.08 13.17 -14.56
N PRO A 89 16.86 13.95 -13.78
CA PRO A 89 16.61 14.12 -12.36
C PRO A 89 15.17 14.59 -12.08
N VAL A 90 14.47 13.82 -11.25
CA VAL A 90 13.12 14.17 -10.78
C VAL A 90 13.27 14.92 -9.46
N ASP A 91 12.57 16.05 -9.31
CA ASP A 91 12.52 16.83 -8.07
C ASP A 91 11.13 17.46 -7.89
N PHE A 92 10.45 17.13 -6.79
CA PHE A 92 9.13 17.67 -6.48
C PHE A 92 8.85 17.69 -4.99
N TRP A 93 7.81 18.43 -4.59
CA TRP A 93 7.33 18.49 -3.22
C TRP A 93 6.00 17.73 -3.08
N LEU A 94 5.92 16.79 -2.13
CA LEU A 94 4.69 16.06 -1.82
C LEU A 94 4.61 15.77 -0.31
N TYR A 95 3.41 15.93 0.28
CA TYR A 95 3.14 15.73 1.71
C TYR A 95 4.19 16.35 2.65
N GLY A 96 4.64 17.57 2.35
CA GLY A 96 5.64 18.29 3.15
C GLY A 96 7.04 17.66 3.14
N ALA A 97 7.38 16.91 2.09
CA ALA A 97 8.73 16.41 1.83
C ALA A 97 9.18 16.79 0.42
N ARG A 98 10.48 17.01 0.25
CA ARG A 98 11.10 17.11 -1.08
C ARG A 98 11.53 15.73 -1.50
N VAL A 99 11.07 15.28 -2.65
CA VAL A 99 11.35 13.96 -3.22
C VAL A 99 12.23 14.17 -4.43
N MET A 100 13.37 13.49 -4.46
CA MET A 100 14.29 13.49 -5.58
C MET A 100 14.50 12.08 -6.09
N ALA A 101 14.60 11.90 -7.40
CA ALA A 101 15.06 10.65 -8.00
C ALA A 101 16.17 10.97 -9.00
N VAL A 102 17.37 10.44 -8.75
CA VAL A 102 18.56 10.71 -9.55
C VAL A 102 19.19 9.39 -9.95
N GLN A 103 19.62 9.30 -11.20
CA GLN A 103 20.30 8.12 -11.69
C GLN A 103 21.81 8.22 -11.47
N HIS A 104 22.40 7.16 -10.91
CA HIS A 104 23.84 6.96 -10.79
C HIS A 104 24.22 5.63 -11.45
N GLY A 105 24.73 5.69 -12.68
CA GLY A 105 25.01 4.49 -13.47
C GLY A 105 23.72 3.69 -13.73
N HIS A 106 23.67 2.43 -13.28
CA HIS A 106 22.52 1.53 -13.43
C HIS A 106 21.58 1.55 -12.21
N ILE A 107 21.70 2.54 -11.32
CA ILE A 107 20.91 2.65 -10.10
C ILE A 107 20.08 3.93 -10.16
N LEU A 108 18.76 3.78 -9.99
CA LEU A 108 17.89 4.90 -9.65
C LEU A 108 17.90 5.08 -8.14
N HIS A 109 18.44 6.20 -7.69
CA HIS A 109 18.48 6.58 -6.29
C HIS A 109 17.33 7.55 -6.00
N VAL A 110 16.38 7.09 -5.19
CA VAL A 110 15.28 7.90 -4.66
C VAL A 110 15.68 8.46 -3.29
N GLN A 111 15.44 9.74 -3.06
CA GLN A 111 15.70 10.45 -1.79
C GLN A 111 14.47 11.24 -1.37
N ILE A 112 14.10 11.13 -0.10
CA ILE A 112 13.02 11.91 0.51
C ILE A 112 13.61 12.71 1.65
N HIS A 113 13.62 14.02 1.48
CA HIS A 113 14.07 14.98 2.47
C HIS A 113 12.87 15.43 3.28
N LYS A 114 12.84 15.05 4.56
CA LYS A 114 11.70 15.31 5.45
C LYS A 114 12.17 15.57 6.87
N ARG A 115 11.36 16.31 7.63
CA ARG A 115 11.48 16.38 9.09
C ARG A 115 10.66 15.26 9.72
N ILE A 116 11.29 14.40 10.50
CA ILE A 116 10.63 13.28 11.22
C ILE A 116 10.71 13.51 12.73
N SER A 117 9.89 12.81 13.51
CA SER A 117 9.98 12.80 14.97
C SER A 117 11.38 12.37 15.45
N GLN A 118 11.92 13.09 16.44
CA GLN A 118 13.15 12.71 17.13
C GLN A 118 12.96 11.35 17.81
N GLN A 119 11.80 11.12 18.42
CA GLN A 119 11.46 9.83 19.01
C GLN A 119 11.45 8.69 17.97
N LEU A 120 10.88 8.91 16.78
CA LEU A 120 10.93 7.90 15.71
C LEU A 120 12.37 7.58 15.30
N TRP A 121 13.21 8.60 15.17
CA TRP A 121 14.62 8.40 14.87
C TRP A 121 15.34 7.60 15.95
N ASP A 122 15.11 7.91 17.23
CA ASP A 122 15.70 7.18 18.34
C ASP A 122 15.22 5.73 18.40
N ASP A 123 13.93 5.48 18.21
CA ASP A 123 13.35 4.14 18.16
C ASP A 123 13.95 3.28 17.03
N VAL A 124 14.11 3.85 15.83
CA VAL A 124 14.72 3.18 14.68
C VAL A 124 16.21 2.92 14.94
N ARG A 125 16.93 3.90 15.50
CA ARG A 125 18.35 3.76 15.87
C ARG A 125 18.58 2.69 16.92
N LEU A 126 17.65 2.53 17.85
CA LEU A 126 17.64 1.48 18.87
C LEU A 126 17.12 0.13 18.36
N GLN A 127 16.81 0.03 17.06
CA GLN A 127 16.30 -1.19 16.42
C GLN A 127 15.03 -1.74 17.09
N ILE A 128 14.16 -0.85 17.58
CA ILE A 128 12.87 -1.27 18.11
C ILE A 128 12.06 -1.90 16.95
N PRO A 129 11.55 -3.13 17.11
CA PRO A 129 10.87 -3.84 16.03
C PRO A 129 9.75 -3.02 15.39
N PHE A 130 9.63 -3.14 14.07
CA PHE A 130 8.58 -2.57 13.22
C PHE A 130 8.54 -1.02 13.13
N LYS A 131 9.39 -0.28 13.84
CA LYS A 131 9.37 1.20 13.80
C LYS A 131 9.88 1.77 12.48
N GLU A 132 10.77 1.05 11.82
CA GLU A 132 11.22 1.38 10.46
C GLU A 132 10.08 1.39 9.43
N LYS A 133 8.95 0.72 9.69
CA LYS A 133 7.77 0.74 8.79
C LYS A 133 7.24 2.14 8.55
N PHE A 134 7.35 3.06 9.50
CA PHE A 134 6.94 4.46 9.29
C PHE A 134 7.81 5.18 8.24
N LEU A 135 9.12 4.87 8.23
CA LEU A 135 10.04 5.41 7.22
C LEU A 135 9.79 4.80 5.84
N ILE A 136 9.51 3.50 5.79
CA ILE A 136 9.16 2.81 4.56
C ILE A 136 7.78 3.27 4.05
N GLY A 137 6.84 3.55 4.94
CA GLY A 137 5.51 4.10 4.61
C GLY A 137 5.59 5.44 3.89
N TYR A 138 6.54 6.31 4.27
CA TYR A 138 6.83 7.51 3.49
C TYR A 138 7.24 7.15 2.05
N LEU A 139 8.27 6.30 1.87
CA LEU A 139 8.71 5.86 0.54
C LEU A 139 7.55 5.34 -0.31
N ALA A 140 6.76 4.42 0.24
CA ALA A 140 5.63 3.81 -0.46
C ALA A 140 4.59 4.84 -0.93
N SER A 141 4.28 5.88 -0.13
CA SER A 141 3.35 6.94 -0.54
C SER A 141 3.88 7.85 -1.65
N TYR A 142 5.20 7.92 -1.86
CA TYR A 142 5.80 8.75 -2.92
C TYR A 142 6.04 7.96 -4.22
N MET A 143 6.10 6.63 -4.15
CA MET A 143 6.33 5.77 -5.33
C MET A 143 5.33 6.00 -6.48
N PRO A 144 4.02 6.21 -6.26
CA PRO A 144 3.10 6.50 -7.36
C PRO A 144 3.51 7.70 -8.20
N ALA A 145 3.99 8.78 -7.57
CA ALA A 145 4.44 9.98 -8.28
C ALA A 145 5.74 9.72 -9.07
N ILE A 146 6.68 8.96 -8.50
CA ILE A 146 7.93 8.58 -9.17
C ILE A 146 7.62 7.66 -10.37
N ASN A 147 6.80 6.63 -10.15
CA ASN A 147 6.38 5.70 -11.20
C ASN A 147 5.63 6.40 -12.33
N ARG A 148 4.81 7.42 -12.01
CA ARG A 148 4.17 8.23 -13.04
C ARG A 148 5.19 8.94 -13.93
N ARG A 149 6.23 9.54 -13.35
CA ARG A 149 7.34 10.14 -14.12
C ARG A 149 8.08 9.11 -14.96
N LEU A 150 8.29 7.89 -14.45
CA LEU A 150 8.92 6.80 -15.20
C LEU A 150 8.07 6.33 -16.39
N ILE A 151 6.75 6.29 -16.24
CA ILE A 151 5.79 6.02 -17.31
C ILE A 151 5.82 7.14 -18.35
N ASP A 152 5.79 8.39 -17.91
CA ASP A 152 5.83 9.55 -18.80
C ASP A 152 7.16 9.59 -19.59
N ASN A 153 8.28 9.29 -18.95
CA ASN A 153 9.59 9.10 -19.59
C ASN A 153 9.57 8.00 -20.67
N ARG A 154 8.83 6.90 -20.43
CA ARG A 154 8.66 5.85 -21.45
C ARG A 154 7.84 6.32 -22.64
N HIS A 155 6.69 6.94 -22.40
CA HIS A 155 5.69 7.20 -23.43
C HIS A 155 5.84 8.54 -24.16
N TYR A 156 6.39 9.56 -23.51
CA TYR A 156 6.52 10.90 -24.07
C TYR A 156 7.96 11.24 -24.47
N GLU A 157 8.95 10.66 -23.79
CA GLU A 157 10.37 10.89 -24.08
C GLU A 157 11.02 9.73 -24.88
N GLY A 158 10.32 8.61 -25.03
CA GLY A 158 10.75 7.48 -25.87
C GLY A 158 11.78 6.55 -25.21
N HIS A 159 11.91 6.58 -23.88
CA HIS A 159 12.82 5.71 -23.16
C HIS A 159 12.23 4.30 -22.96
N LEU A 160 12.40 3.44 -23.96
CA LEU A 160 11.83 2.08 -24.01
C LEU A 160 12.07 1.23 -22.75
N LEU A 161 13.26 1.33 -22.17
CA LEU A 161 13.67 0.54 -21.00
C LEU A 161 13.16 1.14 -19.66
N SER A 162 12.53 2.32 -19.68
CA SER A 162 12.05 2.99 -18.47
C SER A 162 10.91 2.17 -17.86
N ARG A 163 11.16 1.48 -16.75
CA ARG A 163 10.17 0.65 -16.05
C ARG A 163 9.74 1.26 -14.72
N THR A 164 8.53 0.91 -14.28
CA THR A 164 8.05 1.21 -12.93
C THR A 164 8.55 0.17 -11.94
N PHE A 165 8.45 0.50 -10.66
CA PHE A 165 8.91 -0.35 -9.57
C PHE A 165 7.86 -0.48 -8.47
N ALA A 166 7.65 -1.70 -8.00
CA ALA A 166 7.05 -1.91 -6.70
C ALA A 166 8.06 -1.52 -5.61
N MET A 167 7.57 -1.05 -4.46
CA MET A 167 8.45 -0.72 -3.33
C MET A 167 9.32 -1.93 -2.92
N PHE A 168 8.76 -3.15 -3.02
CA PHE A 168 9.42 -4.44 -2.76
C PHE A 168 10.68 -4.70 -3.61
N GLU A 169 10.83 -4.02 -4.74
CA GLU A 169 11.99 -4.16 -5.62
C GLU A 169 13.17 -3.27 -5.21
N ALA A 170 13.02 -2.42 -4.18
CA ALA A 170 14.13 -1.64 -3.67
C ALA A 170 15.20 -2.56 -3.09
N VAL A 171 16.42 -2.48 -3.63
CA VAL A 171 17.56 -3.33 -3.24
C VAL A 171 18.10 -2.93 -1.87
N ARG A 172 18.02 -1.64 -1.53
CA ARG A 172 18.46 -1.10 -0.26
C ARG A 172 17.57 0.05 0.14
N VAL A 173 17.18 0.09 1.40
CA VAL A 173 16.55 1.24 2.04
C VAL A 173 17.44 1.70 3.21
N SER A 174 17.60 3.00 3.35
CA SER A 174 18.40 3.58 4.43
C SER A 174 17.90 4.96 4.83
N VAL A 175 18.31 5.38 6.02
CA VAL A 175 17.98 6.68 6.57
C VAL A 175 19.26 7.41 6.97
N SER A 176 19.31 8.72 6.73
CA SER A 176 20.42 9.58 7.14
C SER A 176 19.93 10.76 7.97
N VAL A 177 20.48 10.91 9.17
CA VAL A 177 20.17 12.02 10.11
C VAL A 177 21.49 12.59 10.62
N GLN A 178 21.71 13.89 10.41
CA GLN A 178 22.92 14.60 10.87
C GLN A 178 24.24 13.90 10.47
N GLY A 179 24.30 13.37 9.24
CA GLY A 179 25.47 12.66 8.71
C GLY A 179 25.61 11.20 9.17
N ARG A 180 24.77 10.72 10.11
CA ARG A 180 24.71 9.30 10.47
C ARG A 180 23.84 8.55 9.48
N HIS A 181 24.41 7.55 8.82
CA HIS A 181 23.73 6.66 7.89
C HIS A 181 23.35 5.34 8.57
N LEU A 182 22.10 4.92 8.45
CA LEU A 182 21.59 3.67 9.01
C LEU A 182 20.83 2.89 7.93
N PRO A 183 21.26 1.68 7.54
CA PRO A 183 20.44 0.79 6.71
C PRO A 183 19.22 0.32 7.50
N LEU A 184 18.06 0.25 6.85
CA LEU A 184 16.85 -0.35 7.42
C LEU A 184 16.81 -1.84 7.08
N SER A 185 16.00 -2.63 7.80
CA SER A 185 15.85 -4.07 7.57
C SER A 185 15.02 -4.31 6.30
N TRP A 186 15.69 -4.20 5.15
CA TRP A 186 15.08 -4.23 3.83
C TRP A 186 16.03 -4.85 2.78
N PRO A 187 15.53 -5.63 1.80
CA PRO A 187 14.13 -6.01 1.55
C PRO A 187 13.58 -6.98 2.59
N ILE A 188 12.26 -6.94 2.80
CA ILE A 188 11.58 -7.91 3.65
C ILE A 188 11.40 -9.24 2.90
N SER A 189 11.65 -10.34 3.59
CA SER A 189 11.33 -11.67 3.08
C SER A 189 9.89 -12.01 3.44
N PHE A 190 9.07 -12.31 2.43
CA PHE A 190 7.77 -12.89 2.67
C PHE A 190 7.90 -14.40 2.83
N LEU A 191 7.25 -14.96 3.85
CA LEU A 191 7.05 -16.40 3.91
C LEU A 191 6.23 -16.83 2.68
N PRO A 192 6.53 -17.99 2.06
CA PRO A 192 5.71 -18.51 0.98
C PRO A 192 4.27 -18.58 1.46
N PHE A 193 3.33 -17.96 0.74
CA PHE A 193 1.93 -17.94 1.12
C PHE A 193 1.34 -19.35 0.87
N PRO A 194 1.27 -20.24 1.88
CA PRO A 194 1.22 -21.69 1.64
C PRO A 194 -0.03 -22.14 0.87
N PRO A 195 -1.22 -21.51 1.05
CA PRO A 195 -2.39 -21.87 0.28
C PRO A 195 -2.29 -21.61 -1.23
N SER A 196 -1.68 -20.50 -1.67
CA SER A 196 -1.68 -20.15 -3.09
C SER A 196 -0.66 -20.98 -3.88
N ALA A 197 0.55 -21.15 -3.35
CA ALA A 197 1.60 -21.95 -4.00
C ALA A 197 1.20 -23.42 -4.21
N ALA A 198 0.48 -24.02 -3.24
CA ALA A 198 -0.01 -25.38 -3.35
C ALA A 198 -1.11 -25.55 -4.41
N LEU A 199 -1.95 -24.52 -4.62
CA LEU A 199 -3.05 -24.55 -5.58
C LEU A 199 -2.60 -24.17 -7.00
N ALA A 200 -1.53 -23.39 -7.14
CA ALA A 200 -1.09 -22.80 -8.41
C ALA A 200 -0.90 -23.84 -9.54
N ASN A 201 -0.36 -25.02 -9.23
CA ASN A 201 -0.11 -26.08 -10.22
C ASN A 201 -1.40 -26.60 -10.91
N ASN A 202 -2.55 -26.44 -10.25
CA ASN A 202 -3.84 -26.90 -10.72
C ASN A 202 -4.66 -25.78 -11.39
N VAL A 203 -4.12 -24.57 -11.50
CA VAL A 203 -4.82 -23.41 -12.05
C VAL A 203 -4.28 -23.06 -13.42
N ARG A 204 -5.05 -23.37 -14.46
CA ARG A 204 -4.78 -23.01 -15.86
C ARG A 204 -5.94 -22.24 -16.46
N ALA A 205 -6.08 -20.98 -16.05
CA ALA A 205 -7.15 -20.11 -16.48
C ALA A 205 -6.61 -18.72 -16.83
N THR A 206 -6.75 -18.31 -18.09
CA THR A 206 -6.21 -17.04 -18.60
C THR A 206 -6.71 -15.82 -17.83
N TYR A 207 -7.99 -15.82 -17.41
CA TYR A 207 -8.53 -14.74 -16.58
C TYR A 207 -7.83 -14.64 -15.21
N VAL A 208 -7.34 -15.74 -14.65
CA VAL A 208 -6.58 -15.69 -13.39
C VAL A 208 -5.20 -15.08 -13.61
N TYR A 209 -4.55 -15.35 -14.74
CA TYR A 209 -3.26 -14.73 -15.05
C TYR A 209 -3.40 -13.21 -15.19
N GLU A 210 -4.42 -12.73 -15.91
CA GLU A 210 -4.72 -11.30 -16.03
C GLU A 210 -5.08 -10.67 -14.67
N PHE A 211 -5.78 -11.41 -13.79
CA PHE A 211 -6.04 -10.97 -12.42
C PHE A 211 -4.73 -10.79 -11.63
N VAL A 212 -3.79 -11.73 -11.71
CA VAL A 212 -2.47 -11.62 -11.07
C VAL A 212 -1.68 -10.43 -11.62
N ASP A 213 -1.66 -10.25 -12.94
CA ASP A 213 -0.97 -9.14 -13.59
C ASP A 213 -1.55 -7.79 -13.18
N SER A 214 -2.87 -7.69 -12.97
CA SER A 214 -3.50 -6.47 -12.45
C SER A 214 -3.04 -6.11 -11.03
N ILE A 215 -2.84 -7.11 -10.17
CA ILE A 215 -2.30 -6.92 -8.82
C ILE A 215 -0.84 -6.43 -8.89
N ASN A 216 -0.05 -6.99 -9.80
CA ASN A 216 1.33 -6.54 -10.01
C ASN A 216 1.38 -5.09 -10.51
N ALA A 217 0.53 -4.74 -11.48
CA ALA A 217 0.40 -3.38 -11.98
C ALA A 217 0.04 -2.38 -10.87
N TYR A 218 -0.86 -2.77 -9.94
CA TYR A 218 -1.15 -1.98 -8.75
C TYR A 218 0.09 -1.68 -7.91
N PHE A 219 0.91 -2.70 -7.58
CA PHE A 219 2.09 -2.50 -6.74
C PHE A 219 3.15 -1.62 -7.40
N THR A 220 3.26 -1.67 -8.73
CA THR A 220 4.12 -0.76 -9.50
C THR A 220 3.48 0.60 -9.80
N SER A 221 2.28 0.86 -9.26
CA SER A 221 1.49 2.07 -9.50
C SER A 221 1.17 2.36 -10.98
N ASP A 222 1.20 1.35 -11.85
CA ASP A 222 0.70 1.44 -13.22
C ASP A 222 -0.81 1.19 -13.22
N PHE A 223 -1.55 2.20 -12.76
CA PHE A 223 -3.01 2.11 -12.60
C PHE A 223 -3.72 1.99 -13.95
N ASP A 224 -3.14 2.54 -15.02
CA ASP A 224 -3.67 2.40 -16.37
C ASP A 224 -3.66 0.92 -16.81
N ASP A 225 -2.52 0.22 -16.64
CA ASP A 225 -2.44 -1.20 -16.98
C ASP A 225 -3.27 -2.05 -16.01
N CYS A 226 -3.30 -1.71 -14.71
CA CYS A 226 -4.17 -2.38 -13.74
C CYS A 226 -5.62 -2.46 -14.24
N ILE A 227 -6.23 -1.33 -14.62
CA ILE A 227 -7.61 -1.30 -15.11
C ILE A 227 -7.77 -2.05 -16.44
N ARG A 228 -6.79 -1.97 -17.34
CA ARG A 228 -6.83 -2.74 -18.60
C ARG A 228 -6.85 -4.24 -18.33
N ARG A 229 -5.95 -4.73 -17.47
CA ARG A 229 -5.83 -6.14 -17.07
C ARG A 229 -7.09 -6.65 -16.36
N LEU A 230 -7.69 -5.85 -15.48
CA LEU A 230 -8.96 -6.21 -14.82
C LEU A 230 -10.10 -6.43 -15.84
N VAL A 231 -10.23 -5.54 -16.83
CA VAL A 231 -11.25 -5.70 -17.87
C VAL A 231 -10.94 -6.91 -18.75
N THR A 232 -9.69 -7.10 -19.16
CA THR A 232 -9.29 -8.26 -19.98
C THR A 232 -9.52 -9.57 -19.22
N SER A 233 -9.25 -9.62 -17.92
CA SER A 233 -9.63 -10.76 -17.07
C SER A 233 -11.13 -11.03 -17.09
N ALA A 234 -11.96 -10.00 -16.96
CA ALA A 234 -13.42 -10.16 -17.02
C ALA A 234 -13.90 -10.66 -18.38
N GLU A 235 -13.36 -10.13 -19.47
CA GLU A 235 -13.66 -10.56 -20.85
C GLU A 235 -13.28 -12.04 -21.07
N ASN A 236 -12.10 -12.44 -20.61
CA ASN A 236 -11.64 -13.84 -20.67
C ASN A 236 -12.54 -14.78 -19.84
N LEU A 237 -13.03 -14.32 -18.68
CA LEU A 237 -14.01 -15.08 -17.91
C LEU A 237 -15.30 -15.26 -18.72
N PHE A 238 -15.82 -14.20 -19.34
CA PHE A 238 -17.04 -14.28 -20.15
C PHE A 238 -16.89 -15.28 -21.30
N GLU A 239 -15.74 -15.27 -21.97
CA GLU A 239 -15.41 -16.21 -23.04
C GLU A 239 -15.41 -17.66 -22.54
N VAL A 240 -14.70 -17.95 -21.45
CA VAL A 240 -14.64 -19.30 -20.85
C VAL A 240 -16.02 -19.77 -20.40
N ARG A 241 -16.87 -18.86 -19.90
CA ARG A 241 -18.26 -19.17 -19.52
C ARG A 241 -19.18 -19.32 -20.73
N GLY A 242 -18.72 -19.04 -21.94
CA GLY A 242 -19.55 -19.01 -23.15
C GLY A 242 -20.64 -17.93 -23.12
N TRP A 243 -20.48 -16.91 -22.28
CA TRP A 243 -21.46 -15.85 -22.12
C TRP A 243 -21.42 -14.93 -23.33
N LYS A 244 -22.49 -15.02 -24.12
CA LYS A 244 -22.70 -14.18 -25.30
C LYS A 244 -23.94 -13.35 -25.07
N THR A 245 -23.92 -12.10 -25.54
CA THR A 245 -25.15 -11.32 -25.57
C THR A 245 -26.17 -12.06 -26.42
N ARG A 246 -27.34 -12.39 -25.87
CA ARG A 246 -28.44 -12.81 -26.73
C ARG A 246 -28.66 -11.70 -27.75
N THR A 247 -28.60 -12.01 -29.04
CA THR A 247 -29.03 -11.04 -30.07
C THR A 247 -30.45 -10.66 -29.69
N SER A 248 -30.66 -9.41 -29.27
CA SER A 248 -32.04 -8.98 -29.04
C SER A 248 -32.76 -9.17 -30.37
N PRO A 249 -34.01 -9.65 -30.38
CA PRO A 249 -34.79 -9.63 -31.60
C PRO A 249 -34.66 -8.22 -32.20
N LYS A 250 -34.36 -8.12 -33.51
CA LYS A 250 -34.39 -6.84 -34.22
C LYS A 250 -35.86 -6.39 -34.25
N THR A 251 -36.37 -5.86 -33.15
CA THR A 251 -37.73 -5.35 -33.06
C THR A 251 -37.90 -4.24 -34.09
N LEU A 252 -39.02 -4.25 -34.82
CA LEU A 252 -39.41 -3.23 -35.81
C LEU A 252 -39.20 -1.80 -35.26
N PHE A 253 -39.46 -1.61 -33.97
CA PHE A 253 -39.23 -0.37 -33.23
C PHE A 253 -37.79 0.15 -33.30
N ARG A 254 -36.77 -0.72 -33.30
CA ARG A 254 -35.36 -0.33 -33.41
C ARG A 254 -34.95 0.06 -34.83
N LYS A 255 -35.60 -0.52 -35.84
CA LYS A 255 -35.46 -0.08 -37.24
C LYS A 255 -36.11 1.29 -37.44
N ILE A 256 -37.28 1.50 -36.85
CA ILE A 256 -38.00 2.80 -36.87
C ILE A 256 -37.20 3.89 -36.15
N LEU A 257 -36.62 3.60 -34.98
CA LEU A 257 -35.76 4.57 -34.27
C LEU A 257 -34.51 4.96 -35.08
N ARG A 258 -33.89 4.01 -35.79
CA ARG A 258 -32.76 4.29 -36.70
C ARG A 258 -33.17 5.14 -37.90
N LEU A 259 -34.37 4.92 -38.44
CA LEU A 259 -34.94 5.73 -39.53
C LEU A 259 -35.27 7.16 -39.06
N LEU A 260 -35.68 7.34 -37.81
CA LEU A 260 -35.98 8.64 -37.20
C LEU A 260 -34.73 9.39 -36.68
N GLY A 261 -33.52 8.94 -37.01
CA GLY A 261 -32.27 9.61 -36.60
C GLY A 261 -31.91 9.47 -35.12
N PHE A 262 -32.71 8.76 -34.32
CA PHE A 262 -32.39 8.50 -32.92
C PHE A 262 -31.31 7.42 -32.83
N LYS A 263 -30.08 7.82 -32.47
CA LYS A 263 -29.01 6.90 -32.09
C LYS A 263 -29.44 6.13 -30.84
N SER A 264 -29.99 4.93 -31.02
CA SER A 264 -30.15 3.97 -29.94
C SER A 264 -28.77 3.75 -29.32
N LYS A 265 -28.58 4.17 -28.05
CA LYS A 265 -27.41 3.77 -27.24
C LYS A 265 -27.41 2.26 -27.17
N THR A 266 -26.74 1.60 -28.11
CA THR A 266 -26.44 0.18 -28.01
C THR A 266 -25.56 0.02 -26.78
N SER A 267 -26.09 -0.55 -25.69
CA SER A 267 -25.22 -0.94 -24.59
C SER A 267 -24.20 -1.92 -25.15
N ASN A 268 -22.93 -1.63 -24.91
CA ASN A 268 -21.80 -2.45 -25.36
C ASN A 268 -22.02 -3.90 -24.92
N SER A 269 -21.52 -4.86 -25.70
CA SER A 269 -21.67 -6.30 -25.40
C SER A 269 -21.29 -6.64 -23.96
N PHE A 270 -20.24 -6.01 -23.44
CA PHE A 270 -19.78 -6.12 -22.06
C PHE A 270 -20.88 -5.80 -21.02
N ARG A 271 -21.50 -4.61 -21.10
CA ARG A 271 -22.56 -4.19 -20.15
C ARG A 271 -23.76 -5.13 -20.19
N ARG A 272 -24.15 -5.57 -21.39
CA ARG A 272 -25.25 -6.52 -21.56
C ARG A 272 -24.95 -7.87 -20.91
N ILE A 273 -23.72 -8.37 -21.05
CA ILE A 273 -23.30 -9.61 -20.39
C ILE A 273 -23.36 -9.47 -18.87
N LEU A 274 -22.88 -8.34 -18.32
CA LEU A 274 -22.99 -8.09 -16.88
C LEU A 274 -24.45 -8.11 -16.41
N THR A 275 -25.34 -7.36 -17.07
CA THR A 275 -26.76 -7.34 -16.68
C THR A 275 -27.44 -8.71 -16.81
N GLU A 276 -27.09 -9.50 -17.83
CA GLU A 276 -27.76 -10.77 -18.14
C GLU A 276 -27.24 -11.96 -17.31
N TYR A 277 -25.95 -11.97 -16.96
CA TYR A 277 -25.28 -13.14 -16.35
C TYR A 277 -24.65 -12.87 -14.98
N VAL A 278 -24.38 -11.62 -14.63
CA VAL A 278 -23.75 -11.24 -13.35
C VAL A 278 -24.76 -10.64 -12.38
N ASN A 279 -25.67 -9.78 -12.86
CA ASN A 279 -26.75 -9.24 -12.05
C ASN A 279 -27.87 -10.28 -11.88
N ASP A 280 -27.85 -10.99 -10.76
CA ASP A 280 -28.88 -11.95 -10.37
C ASP A 280 -29.94 -11.38 -9.42
N GLY A 281 -30.01 -10.06 -9.28
CA GLY A 281 -30.94 -9.37 -8.38
C GLY A 281 -30.54 -9.38 -6.90
N SER A 282 -29.38 -9.94 -6.56
CA SER A 282 -28.79 -9.78 -5.23
C SER A 282 -27.96 -8.49 -5.15
N LEU A 283 -27.86 -7.89 -3.96
CA LEU A 283 -27.02 -6.70 -3.71
C LEU A 283 -25.58 -6.89 -4.23
N ALA A 284 -25.01 -8.08 -4.04
CA ALA A 284 -23.68 -8.42 -4.53
C ALA A 284 -23.61 -8.37 -6.06
N GLY A 285 -24.58 -8.98 -6.75
CA GLY A 285 -24.66 -8.96 -8.21
C GLY A 285 -24.87 -7.55 -8.78
N GLU A 286 -25.69 -6.73 -8.11
CA GLU A 286 -25.91 -5.33 -8.45
C GLU A 286 -24.64 -4.48 -8.31
N VAL A 287 -23.97 -4.54 -7.16
CA VAL A 287 -22.74 -3.77 -6.89
C VAL A 287 -21.62 -4.19 -7.83
N VAL A 288 -21.42 -5.50 -8.02
CA VAL A 288 -20.39 -6.00 -8.95
C VAL A 288 -20.67 -5.54 -10.37
N THR A 289 -21.94 -5.59 -10.81
CA THR A 289 -22.34 -5.11 -12.14
C THR A 289 -22.06 -3.62 -12.31
N GLU A 290 -22.54 -2.78 -11.38
CA GLU A 290 -22.32 -1.33 -11.43
C GLU A 290 -20.83 -0.98 -11.45
N ASN A 291 -20.05 -1.58 -10.55
CA ASN A 291 -18.62 -1.35 -10.46
C ASN A 291 -17.91 -1.78 -11.77
N MET A 292 -18.22 -2.96 -12.32
CA MET A 292 -17.59 -3.43 -13.55
C MET A 292 -17.99 -2.60 -14.77
N GLU A 293 -19.21 -2.07 -14.84
CA GLU A 293 -19.60 -1.12 -15.89
C GLU A 293 -18.81 0.19 -15.80
N PHE A 294 -18.56 0.67 -14.58
CA PHE A 294 -17.75 1.86 -14.35
C PHE A 294 -16.28 1.61 -14.71
N ILE A 295 -15.67 0.52 -14.23
CA ILE A 295 -14.31 0.09 -14.56
C ILE A 295 -14.13 -0.02 -16.09
N TYR A 296 -15.08 -0.64 -16.79
CA TYR A 296 -15.06 -0.74 -18.25
C TYR A 296 -15.13 0.63 -18.94
N THR A 297 -15.88 1.56 -18.37
CA THR A 297 -15.95 2.94 -18.86
C THR A 297 -14.61 3.65 -18.72
N ILE A 298 -13.92 3.48 -17.59
CA ILE A 298 -12.58 4.02 -17.36
C ILE A 298 -11.57 3.40 -18.32
N ARG A 299 -11.57 2.07 -18.47
CA ARG A 299 -10.73 1.37 -19.47
C ARG A 299 -10.91 1.96 -20.86
N ASN A 300 -12.13 2.20 -21.31
CA ASN A 300 -12.37 2.80 -22.63
C ASN A 300 -11.81 4.22 -22.73
N LYS A 301 -11.90 5.02 -21.67
CA LYS A 301 -11.26 6.35 -21.64
C LYS A 301 -9.73 6.23 -21.75
N ILE A 302 -9.12 5.29 -21.01
CA ILE A 302 -7.66 5.04 -21.06
C ILE A 302 -7.21 4.69 -22.47
N VAL A 303 -7.93 3.78 -23.13
CA VAL A 303 -7.54 3.25 -24.44
C VAL A 303 -7.90 4.19 -25.59
N HIS A 304 -9.06 4.84 -25.55
CA HIS A 304 -9.62 5.54 -26.71
C HIS A 304 -9.72 7.06 -26.56
N ALA A 305 -9.58 7.61 -25.35
CA ALA A 305 -9.77 9.04 -25.08
C ALA A 305 -8.51 9.72 -24.54
N GLY A 306 -7.36 9.03 -24.51
CA GLY A 306 -6.11 9.57 -23.98
C GLY A 306 -6.12 9.84 -22.47
N PHE A 307 -7.14 9.37 -21.74
CA PHE A 307 -7.22 9.51 -20.30
C PHE A 307 -6.10 8.71 -19.63
N ARG A 308 -5.57 9.26 -18.53
CA ARG A 308 -4.50 8.65 -17.74
C ARG A 308 -4.87 8.79 -16.28
N MET A 309 -4.77 7.70 -15.54
CA MET A 309 -5.10 7.67 -14.13
C MET A 309 -4.10 8.51 -13.32
N SER A 310 -4.61 9.15 -12.28
CA SER A 310 -3.80 9.97 -11.37
C SER A 310 -2.94 9.12 -10.43
N THR A 311 -1.96 9.75 -9.78
CA THR A 311 -1.11 9.10 -8.77
C THR A 311 -1.88 8.71 -7.51
N THR A 312 -3.10 9.21 -7.32
CA THR A 312 -3.98 8.92 -6.17
C THR A 312 -5.01 7.83 -6.46
N SER A 313 -5.04 7.28 -7.68
CA SER A 313 -6.03 6.28 -8.08
C SER A 313 -5.82 4.88 -7.49
N GLY A 314 -4.93 4.73 -6.51
CA GLY A 314 -4.68 3.47 -5.81
C GLY A 314 -5.95 2.93 -5.15
N GLN A 315 -6.74 3.75 -4.46
CA GLN A 315 -7.98 3.29 -3.83
C GLN A 315 -9.01 2.79 -4.86
N PHE A 316 -9.11 3.47 -6.00
CA PHE A 316 -9.95 3.03 -7.10
C PHE A 316 -9.52 1.65 -7.62
N CYS A 317 -8.23 1.45 -7.86
CA CYS A 317 -7.71 0.16 -8.33
C CYS A 317 -7.87 -0.96 -7.29
N ASP A 318 -7.69 -0.66 -6.00
CA ASP A 318 -7.91 -1.63 -4.91
C ASP A 318 -9.37 -2.14 -4.91
N LYS A 319 -10.35 -1.23 -4.97
CA LYS A 319 -11.77 -1.58 -5.09
C LYS A 319 -12.08 -2.32 -6.40
N ALA A 320 -11.41 -1.98 -7.50
CA ALA A 320 -11.59 -2.64 -8.78
C ALA A 320 -11.07 -4.10 -8.76
N ILE A 321 -9.89 -4.34 -8.14
CA ILE A 321 -9.35 -5.69 -7.90
C ILE A 321 -10.32 -6.49 -7.03
N ALA A 322 -10.80 -5.90 -5.93
CA ALA A 322 -11.78 -6.55 -5.05
C ALA A 322 -13.08 -6.91 -5.80
N THR A 323 -13.59 -6.00 -6.64
CA THR A 323 -14.78 -6.22 -7.46
C THR A 323 -14.60 -7.43 -8.39
N LEU A 324 -13.50 -7.48 -9.13
CA LEU A 324 -13.21 -8.58 -10.02
C LEU A 324 -13.03 -9.91 -9.26
N LYS A 325 -12.37 -9.86 -8.09
CA LYS A 325 -12.24 -11.02 -7.20
C LYS A 325 -13.62 -11.60 -6.83
N TYR A 326 -14.57 -10.76 -6.44
CA TYR A 326 -15.94 -11.21 -6.12
C TYR A 326 -16.66 -11.76 -7.34
N MET A 327 -16.48 -11.14 -8.51
CA MET A 327 -17.05 -11.63 -9.76
C MET A 327 -16.51 -13.03 -10.11
N ILE A 328 -15.19 -13.23 -10.05
CA ILE A 328 -14.57 -14.53 -10.32
C ILE A 328 -15.05 -15.56 -9.30
N ALA A 329 -14.98 -15.26 -8.00
CA ALA A 329 -15.38 -16.19 -6.96
C ALA A 329 -16.86 -16.64 -7.08
N ARG A 330 -17.76 -15.74 -7.49
CA ARG A 330 -19.19 -16.05 -7.65
C ARG A 330 -19.49 -16.87 -8.90
N HIS A 331 -18.79 -16.60 -10.00
CA HIS A 331 -19.15 -17.13 -11.31
C HIS A 331 -18.19 -18.18 -11.87
N CYS A 332 -17.06 -18.41 -11.20
CA CYS A 332 -16.19 -19.54 -11.46
C CYS A 332 -16.83 -20.81 -10.92
N GLN A 333 -17.02 -21.81 -11.79
CA GLN A 333 -17.54 -23.12 -11.38
C GLN A 333 -16.48 -23.98 -10.68
N ASP A 334 -15.21 -23.65 -10.87
CA ASP A 334 -14.09 -24.38 -10.27
C ASP A 334 -13.77 -23.81 -8.89
N MET A 335 -14.01 -24.63 -7.86
CA MET A 335 -13.71 -24.29 -6.46
C MET A 335 -12.21 -24.10 -6.19
N ILE A 336 -11.34 -24.81 -6.90
CA ILE A 336 -9.88 -24.68 -6.76
C ILE A 336 -9.45 -23.29 -7.23
N ILE A 337 -9.98 -22.86 -8.38
CA ILE A 337 -9.70 -21.52 -8.92
C ILE A 337 -10.24 -20.43 -7.99
N SER A 338 -11.48 -20.57 -7.50
CA SER A 338 -12.04 -19.60 -6.55
C SER A 338 -11.16 -19.46 -5.31
N ARG A 339 -10.78 -20.60 -4.70
CA ARG A 339 -9.91 -20.61 -3.52
C ARG A 339 -8.55 -20.01 -3.82
N TYR A 340 -7.97 -20.29 -4.99
CA TYR A 340 -6.70 -19.71 -5.38
C TYR A 340 -6.79 -18.18 -5.50
N VAL A 341 -7.82 -17.65 -6.18
CA VAL A 341 -8.06 -16.20 -6.29
C VAL A 341 -8.28 -15.56 -4.92
N ASP A 342 -9.03 -16.21 -4.01
CA ASP A 342 -9.19 -15.75 -2.63
C ASP A 342 -7.83 -15.64 -1.92
N THR A 343 -6.97 -16.66 -2.05
CA THR A 343 -5.65 -16.68 -1.40
C THR A 343 -4.71 -15.63 -1.98
N LEU A 344 -4.74 -15.39 -3.30
CA LEU A 344 -3.99 -14.31 -3.94
C LEU A 344 -4.45 -12.93 -3.44
N TYR A 345 -5.77 -12.73 -3.33
CA TYR A 345 -6.32 -11.48 -2.82
C TYR A 345 -5.95 -11.26 -1.34
N MET A 346 -5.97 -12.31 -0.51
CA MET A 346 -5.49 -12.20 0.88
C MET A 346 -4.01 -11.79 0.94
N GLN A 347 -3.16 -12.39 0.11
CA GLN A 347 -1.75 -12.02 0.00
C GLN A 347 -1.58 -10.55 -0.42
N PHE A 348 -2.34 -10.12 -1.43
CA PHE A 348 -2.40 -8.72 -1.86
C PHE A 348 -2.76 -7.78 -0.70
N ARG A 349 -3.84 -8.07 0.04
CA ARG A 349 -4.27 -7.25 1.18
C ARG A 349 -3.25 -7.22 2.31
N MET A 350 -2.60 -8.33 2.61
CA MET A 350 -1.50 -8.37 3.57
C MET A 350 -0.36 -7.45 3.14
N GLN A 351 0.09 -7.54 1.88
CA GLN A 351 1.17 -6.70 1.35
C GLN A 351 0.79 -5.21 1.36
N CYS A 352 -0.46 -4.87 1.02
CA CYS A 352 -0.97 -3.50 1.15
C CYS A 352 -0.99 -3.02 2.61
N SER A 353 -1.35 -3.90 3.56
CA SER A 353 -1.34 -3.55 4.99
C SER A 353 0.06 -3.39 5.56
N GLU A 354 1.05 -4.08 4.99
CA GLU A 354 2.44 -3.99 5.42
C GLU A 354 3.14 -2.70 4.96
N LEU A 355 2.72 -2.09 3.85
CA LEU A 355 3.41 -0.96 3.22
C LEU A 355 2.52 0.18 2.73
N GLY A 356 1.26 0.22 3.16
CA GLY A 356 0.33 1.23 2.71
C GLY A 356 0.61 2.62 3.29
N GLU A 357 -0.17 3.59 2.81
CA GLU A 357 -0.30 4.93 3.41
C GLU A 357 -0.58 4.91 4.93
N MET A 358 -1.02 3.76 5.47
CA MET A 358 -1.24 3.49 6.89
C MET A 358 0.00 3.66 7.76
N TYR A 359 1.21 3.66 7.19
CA TYR A 359 2.45 3.96 7.92
C TYR A 359 3.05 5.32 7.57
N ASN A 360 2.44 6.09 6.67
CA ASN A 360 2.87 7.46 6.43
C ASN A 360 2.23 8.38 7.47
N LEU A 361 3.00 8.82 8.46
CA LEU A 361 2.48 9.65 9.55
C LEU A 361 1.79 10.94 9.06
N GLY A 362 2.21 11.51 7.93
CA GLY A 362 1.58 12.70 7.36
C GLY A 362 0.19 12.40 6.76
N VAL A 363 0.00 11.20 6.21
CA VAL A 363 -1.32 10.75 5.75
C VAL A 363 -2.21 10.39 6.93
N ILE A 364 -1.67 9.71 7.94
CA ILE A 364 -2.40 9.38 9.19
C ILE A 364 -2.91 10.66 9.87
N GLU A 365 -2.03 11.66 10.05
CA GLU A 365 -2.39 12.93 10.66
C GLU A 365 -3.49 13.66 9.86
N LYS A 366 -3.39 13.64 8.52
CA LYS A 366 -4.41 14.23 7.66
C LYS A 366 -5.75 13.53 7.80
N ARG A 367 -5.77 12.18 7.71
CA ARG A 367 -7.01 11.39 7.87
C ARG A 367 -7.67 11.65 9.22
N ARG A 368 -6.90 11.74 10.31
CA ARG A 368 -7.45 12.10 11.64
C ARG A 368 -8.15 13.46 11.64
N LYS A 369 -7.58 14.47 10.98
CA LYS A 369 -8.21 15.80 10.87
C LYS A 369 -9.50 15.76 10.05
N ASP A 370 -9.57 14.86 9.07
CA ASP A 370 -10.70 14.70 8.16
C ASP A 370 -11.81 13.78 8.75
N ASP A 371 -11.45 12.76 9.55
CA ASP A 371 -12.33 11.68 10.05
C ASP A 371 -13.10 12.03 11.35
N GLY A 372 -13.26 13.32 11.66
CA GLY A 372 -13.95 13.78 12.88
C GLY A 372 -15.44 13.41 13.02
N ASN A 373 -16.01 12.53 12.18
CA ASN A 373 -17.45 12.25 12.17
C ASN A 373 -17.89 10.92 11.51
N SER A 374 -17.06 9.87 11.42
CA SER A 374 -17.55 8.58 10.88
C SER A 374 -18.10 7.68 11.99
N GLU A 375 -19.42 7.69 12.20
CA GLU A 375 -20.11 6.61 12.92
C GLU A 375 -20.01 5.33 12.07
N THR A 376 -19.07 4.44 12.40
CA THR A 376 -19.08 3.09 11.83
C THR A 376 -20.31 2.34 12.34
N PRO A 377 -21.17 1.81 11.46
CA PRO A 377 -22.37 1.10 11.88
C PRO A 377 -22.01 -0.19 12.63
N VAL A 378 -22.78 -0.50 13.67
CA VAL A 378 -22.63 -1.75 14.44
C VAL A 378 -23.02 -2.92 13.55
N ILE A 379 -22.11 -3.88 13.39
CA ILE A 379 -22.34 -5.11 12.61
C ILE A 379 -22.84 -6.20 13.55
N ASP A 380 -24.14 -6.47 13.54
CA ASP A 380 -24.81 -7.42 14.44
C ASP A 380 -25.27 -8.72 13.77
N SER A 381 -25.17 -8.81 12.45
CA SER A 381 -25.68 -9.92 11.65
C SER A 381 -24.88 -10.14 10.37
N ALA A 382 -24.98 -11.36 9.81
CA ALA A 382 -24.36 -11.67 8.51
C ALA A 382 -24.92 -10.79 7.37
N ALA A 383 -26.19 -10.41 7.44
CA ALA A 383 -26.81 -9.49 6.48
C ALA A 383 -26.24 -8.07 6.61
N ALA A 384 -26.10 -7.55 7.85
CA ALA A 384 -25.45 -6.27 8.11
C ALA A 384 -23.98 -6.28 7.65
N PHE A 385 -23.26 -7.37 7.90
CA PHE A 385 -21.88 -7.53 7.44
C PHE A 385 -21.79 -7.52 5.90
N ASN A 386 -22.65 -8.27 5.20
CA ASN A 386 -22.69 -8.27 3.75
C ASN A 386 -23.03 -6.88 3.19
N SER A 387 -24.01 -6.20 3.79
CA SER A 387 -24.36 -4.84 3.41
C SER A 387 -23.18 -3.89 3.59
N PHE A 388 -22.52 -3.92 4.75
CA PHE A 388 -21.34 -3.11 5.03
C PHE A 388 -20.21 -3.37 4.02
N MET A 389 -19.89 -4.64 3.78
CA MET A 389 -18.85 -5.06 2.83
C MET A 389 -19.14 -4.59 1.40
N PHE A 390 -20.35 -4.80 0.89
CA PHE A 390 -20.70 -4.40 -0.48
C PHE A 390 -20.90 -2.89 -0.62
N GLN A 391 -21.33 -2.20 0.42
CA GLN A 391 -21.35 -0.73 0.44
C GLN A 391 -19.93 -0.15 0.42
N ALA A 392 -18.99 -0.73 1.19
CA ALA A 392 -17.59 -0.33 1.16
C ALA A 392 -16.93 -0.61 -0.21
N LEU A 393 -17.35 -1.69 -0.89
CA LEU A 393 -16.87 -2.05 -2.22
C LEU A 393 -17.40 -1.12 -3.33
N ARG A 394 -18.60 -0.56 -3.18
CA ARG A 394 -19.23 0.30 -4.18
C ARG A 394 -18.39 1.56 -4.41
N PHE A 395 -18.24 1.96 -5.68
CA PHE A 395 -17.57 3.23 -5.99
C PHE A 395 -18.43 4.42 -5.57
N THR A 396 -17.88 5.23 -4.67
CA THR A 396 -18.44 6.50 -4.20
C THR A 396 -18.08 7.65 -5.16
N GLU A 397 -18.71 8.81 -5.00
CA GLU A 397 -18.32 10.01 -5.76
C GLU A 397 -16.88 10.44 -5.48
N LEU A 398 -16.37 10.23 -4.26
CA LEU A 398 -14.97 10.50 -3.93
C LEU A 398 -14.02 9.61 -4.74
N ASP A 399 -14.34 8.32 -4.90
CA ASP A 399 -13.55 7.42 -5.75
C ASP A 399 -13.52 7.91 -7.20
N LYS A 400 -14.66 8.42 -7.71
CA LYS A 400 -14.79 8.95 -9.07
C LYS A 400 -14.04 10.28 -9.27
N LEU A 401 -13.84 11.05 -8.21
CA LEU A 401 -13.04 12.28 -8.23
C LEU A 401 -11.54 12.01 -8.10
N SER A 402 -11.15 10.84 -7.58
CA SER A 402 -9.75 10.45 -7.38
C SER A 402 -9.04 9.93 -8.64
N ILE A 403 -9.77 9.76 -9.74
CA ILE A 403 -9.27 9.18 -11.00
C ILE A 403 -8.85 10.21 -12.04
#